data_AF-H3G6Q5-F1
#
_entry.id   AF-H3G6Q5-F1
#
_cell.length_a   1.000
_cell.length_b   1.000
_cell.length_c   1.000
_cell.angle_alpha   90.00
_cell.angle_beta   90.00
_cell.angle_gamma   90.00
#
_symmetry.space_group_name_H-M   'P 1'
#
loop_
_entity.id
_entity.type
_entity.pdbx_description
1 polymer ?
#
loop_
_entity_poly.entity_id
_entity_poly.type
_entity_poly.pdbx_seq_one_letter_code
_entity_poly.pdbx_strand_id
1 'polypeptide(L)'
;TAFLNGMLREDIYMRQPMGFRHGSQTLVCKLKKSLYGLIQAPRIWYALGFSICKKEHCLHLKRWEVEGVQHTLMVCVFVDDL
;
A
#
# COMPACT_ATOMS: atom_id res chain seq x y z
N THR A 1 11.16 2.47 -1.28
CA THR A 1 10.68 1.06 -1.32
C THR A 1 9.72 0.74 -0.16
N ALA A 2 8.70 1.59 0.10
CA ALA A 2 7.74 1.35 1.18
C ALA A 2 6.66 0.30 0.82
N PHE A 3 6.34 0.16 -0.47
CA PHE A 3 5.29 -0.75 -0.95
C PHE A 3 5.75 -2.16 -1.27
N LEU A 4 7.05 -2.43 -1.35
CA LEU A 4 7.56 -3.76 -1.75
C LEU A 4 7.67 -4.76 -0.58
N ASN A 5 7.45 -4.31 0.66
CA ASN A 5 7.65 -5.12 1.88
C ASN A 5 6.41 -5.20 2.78
N GLY A 6 5.25 -4.70 2.32
CA GLY A 6 3.99 -4.86 3.05
C GLY A 6 3.53 -6.31 3.00
N MET A 7 3.21 -6.89 4.17
CA MET A 7 2.47 -8.15 4.20
C MET A 7 1.08 -7.91 3.62
N LEU A 8 0.68 -8.78 2.70
CA LEU A 8 -0.66 -8.78 2.12
C LEU A 8 -1.63 -9.31 3.18
N ARG A 9 -2.58 -8.49 3.60
CA ARG A 9 -3.68 -8.92 4.48
C ARG A 9 -4.72 -9.76 3.74
N GLU A 10 -4.77 -9.62 2.42
CA GLU A 10 -5.75 -10.27 1.53
C GLU A 10 -5.01 -11.15 0.54
N ASP A 11 -5.61 -12.29 0.17
CA ASP A 11 -5.09 -13.14 -0.89
C ASP A 11 -5.35 -12.49 -2.26
N ILE A 12 -4.30 -11.91 -2.85
CA ILE A 12 -4.38 -11.35 -4.21
C ILE A 12 -3.84 -12.36 -5.22
N TYR A 13 -4.63 -12.57 -6.27
CA TYR A 13 -4.24 -13.34 -7.44
C TYR A 13 -4.15 -12.43 -8.66
N MET A 14 -3.14 -12.64 -9.50
CA MET A 14 -3.00 -11.93 -10.76
C MET A 14 -2.78 -12.91 -11.92
N ARG A 15 -3.12 -12.48 -13.12
CA ARG A 15 -2.80 -13.23 -14.33
C ARG A 15 -1.29 -13.38 -14.45
N GLN A 16 -0.85 -14.52 -14.96
CA GLN A 16 0.56 -14.76 -15.25
C GLN A 16 1.10 -13.69 -16.22
N PRO A 17 2.28 -13.10 -15.94
CA PRO A 17 2.87 -12.10 -16.82
C PRO A 17 3.31 -12.72 -18.15
N MET A 18 3.32 -11.91 -19.22
CA MET A 18 3.83 -12.34 -20.51
C MET A 18 5.29 -12.79 -20.38
N GLY A 19 5.59 -14.00 -20.84
CA GLY A 19 6.92 -14.60 -20.74
C GLY A 19 7.10 -15.58 -19.58
N PHE A 20 6.14 -15.70 -18.66
CA PHE A 20 6.15 -16.77 -17.66
C PHE A 20 5.73 -18.10 -18.32
N ARG A 21 6.68 -19.02 -18.50
CA ARG A 21 6.49 -20.27 -19.26
C ARG A 21 6.14 -21.49 -18.40
N HIS A 22 5.91 -21.31 -17.10
CA HIS A 22 5.72 -22.43 -16.18
C HIS A 22 4.24 -22.66 -15.87
N GLY A 23 3.68 -23.76 -16.39
CA GLY A 23 2.31 -24.20 -16.12
C GLY A 23 1.29 -23.83 -17.21
N SER A 24 0.02 -24.19 -16.97
CA SER A 24 -1.10 -23.92 -17.87
C SER A 24 -1.48 -22.43 -17.85
N GLN A 25 -2.01 -21.91 -18.97
CA GLN A 25 -2.58 -20.56 -19.07
C GLN A 25 -3.77 -20.32 -18.12
N THR A 26 -4.35 -21.39 -17.58
CA THR A 26 -5.44 -21.36 -16.60
C THR A 26 -4.97 -21.09 -15.17
N LEU A 27 -3.67 -21.16 -14.90
CA LEU A 27 -3.13 -20.87 -13.56
C LEU A 27 -3.02 -19.36 -13.34
N VAL A 28 -3.10 -18.96 -12.06
CA VAL A 28 -2.94 -17.57 -11.62
C VAL A 28 -1.79 -17.48 -10.61
N CYS A 29 -1.11 -16.34 -10.58
CA CYS A 29 -0.05 -16.09 -9.62
C CYS A 29 -0.65 -15.56 -8.31
N LYS A 30 -0.38 -16.26 -7.19
CA LYS A 30 -0.68 -15.71 -5.86
C LYS A 30 0.45 -14.78 -5.43
N LEU A 31 0.12 -13.53 -5.14
CA LEU A 31 1.06 -12.56 -4.61
C LEU A 31 1.37 -12.89 -3.15
N LYS A 32 2.66 -13.00 -2.81
CA LYS A 32 3.14 -13.21 -1.42
C LYS A 32 3.54 -11.91 -0.73
N LYS A 33 3.81 -10.87 -1.52
CA LYS A 33 4.20 -9.52 -1.07
C LYS A 33 3.47 -8.50 -1.92
N SER A 34 3.23 -7.31 -1.37
CA SER A 34 2.64 -6.22 -2.14
C SER A 34 3.57 -5.79 -3.28
N LEU A 35 3.01 -5.72 -4.48
CA LEU A 35 3.59 -5.01 -5.62
C LEU A 35 3.27 -3.51 -5.53
N TYR A 36 4.10 -2.71 -6.19
CA TYR A 36 3.84 -1.30 -6.43
C TYR A 36 2.51 -1.09 -7.17
N GLY A 37 1.79 0.00 -6.86
CA GLY A 37 0.51 0.33 -7.51
C GLY A 37 -0.72 -0.45 -7.03
N LEU A 38 -0.57 -1.41 -6.10
CA LEU A 38 -1.72 -2.08 -5.48
C LEU A 38 -2.50 -1.11 -4.57
N ILE A 39 -3.80 -0.97 -4.82
CA ILE A 39 -4.74 -0.07 -4.12
C ILE A 39 -4.91 -0.39 -2.62
N GLN A 40 -4.32 -1.48 -2.13
CA GLN A 40 -4.36 -1.86 -0.71
C GLN A 40 -3.50 -0.96 0.19
N ALA A 41 -2.52 -0.25 -0.38
CA ALA A 41 -1.67 0.69 0.33
C ALA A 41 -2.48 1.73 1.13
N PRO A 42 -3.38 2.53 0.51
CA PRO A 42 -4.25 3.44 1.24
C PRO A 42 -5.09 2.77 2.34
N ARG A 43 -5.61 1.56 2.08
CA ARG A 43 -6.49 0.84 3.03
C ARG A 43 -5.78 0.47 4.33
N ILE A 44 -4.52 0.02 4.24
CA ILE A 44 -3.71 -0.32 5.42
C ILE A 44 -3.45 0.93 6.27
N TRP A 45 -3.20 2.07 5.62
CA TRP A 45 -2.92 3.33 6.31
C TRP A 45 -4.15 3.86 7.06
N TYR A 46 -5.33 3.75 6.45
CA TYR A 46 -6.59 4.02 7.16
C TYR A 46 -6.75 3.13 8.40
N ALA A 47 -6.46 1.82 8.29
CA ALA A 47 -6.52 0.91 9.44
C ALA A 47 -5.49 1.24 10.54
N LEU A 48 -4.38 1.89 10.20
CA LEU A 48 -3.36 2.36 11.15
C LEU A 48 -3.68 3.75 11.75
N GLY A 49 -4.84 4.33 11.42
CA GLY A 49 -5.30 5.61 11.92
C GLY A 49 -4.71 6.82 11.19
N PHE A 50 -4.20 6.62 9.96
CA PHE A 50 -3.83 7.74 9.10
C PHE A 50 -5.04 8.25 8.34
N SER A 51 -5.07 9.56 8.13
CA SER A 51 -6.03 10.28 7.31
C SER A 51 -5.32 10.91 6.12
N ILE A 52 -5.93 10.88 4.94
CA ILE A 52 -5.37 11.50 3.74
C ILE A 52 -5.69 13.01 3.78
N CYS A 53 -4.71 13.84 3.44
CA CYS A 53 -4.93 15.26 3.26
C CYS A 53 -5.80 15.51 2.04
N LYS A 54 -6.91 16.25 2.20
CA LYS A 54 -7.82 16.58 1.08
C LYS A 54 -7.21 17.50 0.03
N LYS A 55 -6.13 18.22 0.36
CA LYS A 55 -5.42 19.09 -0.59
C LYS A 55 -4.32 18.35 -1.36
N GLU A 56 -3.68 17.36 -0.73
CA GLU A 56 -2.57 16.61 -1.32
C GLU A 56 -2.75 15.11 -1.04
N HIS A 57 -3.11 14.34 -2.07
CA HIS A 57 -3.40 12.90 -1.93
C HIS A 57 -2.18 12.05 -1.52
N CYS A 58 -0.97 12.57 -1.71
CA CYS A 58 0.28 11.95 -1.27
C CYS A 58 0.59 12.19 0.21
N LEU A 59 -0.11 13.11 0.89
CA LEU A 59 0.14 13.47 2.27
C LEU A 59 -0.80 12.70 3.21
N HIS A 60 -0.22 11.85 4.05
CA HIS A 60 -0.92 11.11 5.09
C HIS A 60 -0.61 11.70 6.47
N LEU A 61 -1.65 11.94 7.27
CA LEU A 61 -1.58 12.58 8.57
C LEU A 61 -2.09 11.62 9.66
N LYS A 62 -1.33 11.49 10.74
CA LYS A 62 -1.79 10.86 11.98
C LYS A 62 -1.66 11.84 13.13
N ARG A 63 -2.74 12.01 13.88
CA ARG A 63 -2.80 12.89 15.06
C ARG A 63 -3.06 12.07 16.29
N TRP A 64 -2.37 12.38 17.38
CA TRP A 64 -2.62 11.79 18.68
C TRP A 64 -2.32 12.82 19.77
N GLU A 65 -2.86 12.60 20.96
CA GLU A 65 -2.67 13.47 22.11
C GLU A 65 -1.94 12.69 23.21
N VAL A 66 -0.93 13.32 23.81
CA VAL A 66 -0.20 12.79 24.96
C VAL A 66 -0.11 13.91 25.98
N GLU A 67 -0.62 13.69 27.19
CA GLU A 67 -0.57 14.66 28.29
C GLU A 67 -1.12 16.06 27.91
N GLY A 68 -2.18 16.11 27.11
CA GLY A 68 -2.78 17.37 26.64
C GLY A 68 -2.03 18.05 25.49
N VAL A 69 -0.94 17.47 25.00
CA VAL A 69 -0.17 17.98 23.86
C VAL A 69 -0.57 17.24 22.59
N GLN A 70 -1.00 17.99 21.57
CA GLN A 70 -1.31 17.42 20.26
C GLN A 70 -0.04 17.16 19.46
N HIS A 71 0.20 15.90 19.10
CA HIS A 71 1.24 15.48 18.17
C HIS A 71 0.66 15.19 16.79
N THR A 72 1.40 15.58 15.76
CA THR A 72 1.03 15.31 14.36
C THR A 72 2.21 14.70 13.61
N LEU A 73 2.00 13.51 13.06
CA LEU A 73 2.92 12.89 12.11
C LEU A 73 2.41 13.14 10.68
N MET A 74 3.29 13.68 9.85
CA MET A 74 3.05 13.87 8.41
C MET A 74 3.96 12.93 7.64
N VAL A 75 3.38 12.18 6.72
CA VAL A 75 4.12 11.27 5.85
C VAL A 75 3.72 11.55 4.40
N CYS A 76 4.67 12.05 3.61
CA CYS A 76 4.50 12.23 2.17
C CYS A 76 4.92 10.94 1.47
N VAL A 77 4.01 10.34 0.73
CA VAL A 77 4.25 9.16 -0.08
C VAL A 77 4.26 9.57 -1.54
N PHE A 78 5.44 9.67 -2.12
CA PHE A 78 5.61 9.89 -3.56
C PHE A 78 5.70 8.53 -4.26
N VAL A 79 5.01 8.44 -5.39
CA VAL A 79 4.88 7.25 -6.23
C VAL A 79 5.52 7.70 -7.55
N ASP A 80 6.79 7.34 -7.76
CA ASP A 80 7.54 7.66 -8.97
C ASP A 80 7.10 6.70 -10.08
N ASP A 81 6.31 7.19 -11.04
CA ASP A 81 5.96 6.45 -12.24
C ASP A 81 7.12 6.58 -13.25
N LEU A 82 8.14 5.73 -13.10
CA LEU A 82 9.20 5.54 -14.09
C LEU A 82 8.77 4.52 -15.16
#